data_AF-A0A1G1Q756-F1
#
_entry.id   AF-A0A1G1Q756-F1
#
_cell.length_a   1.000
_cell.length_b   1.000
_cell.length_c   1.000
_cell.angle_alpha   90.00
_cell.angle_beta   90.00
_cell.angle_gamma   90.00
#
_symmetry.space_group_name_H-M   'P 1'
#
loop_
_entity.id
_entity.type
_entity.pdbx_description
1 polymer ?
#
loop_
_entity_poly.entity_id
_entity_poly.type
_entity_poly.pdbx_seq_one_letter_code
_entity_poly.pdbx_strand_id
1 'polypeptide(L)'
;MSTPVELEVKRMAKVDGRGTLKAFCDVAIGGQYLIKGLKVVEGKKGIFVSMPREQGRDGNWYDTFLPVTKQAHQQLSEAVLAAYQTEEPSLA
;
A
#
# COMPACT_ATOMS: atom_id res chain seq x y z
N MET A 1 -9.00 13.87 21.05
CA MET A 1 -8.86 14.35 19.66
C MET A 1 -7.83 13.47 18.99
N SER A 2 -8.21 12.67 17.98
CA SER A 2 -7.25 11.84 17.25
C SER A 2 -6.47 12.74 16.30
N THR A 3 -5.16 12.81 16.47
CA THR A 3 -4.25 13.50 15.56
C THR A 3 -4.37 12.86 14.18
N PRO A 4 -4.44 13.64 13.07
CA PRO A 4 -4.39 13.06 11.74
C PRO A 4 -3.06 12.31 11.58
N VAL A 5 -3.16 11.07 11.14
CA VAL A 5 -1.99 10.23 10.91
C VAL A 5 -1.31 10.73 9.64
N GLU A 6 -0.10 11.24 9.77
CA GLU A 6 0.70 11.68 8.63
C GLU A 6 1.17 10.44 7.86
N LEU A 7 0.78 10.31 6.60
CA LEU A 7 1.09 9.17 5.75
C LEU A 7 1.91 9.65 4.56
N GLU A 8 3.12 9.15 4.43
CA GLU A 8 4.04 9.52 3.36
C GLU A 8 4.49 8.28 2.60
N VAL A 9 4.31 8.28 1.28
CA VAL A 9 4.82 7.19 0.44
C VAL A 9 6.31 7.42 0.21
N LYS A 10 7.16 6.58 0.81
CA LYS A 10 8.63 6.70 0.68
C LYS A 10 9.16 6.01 -0.56
N ARG A 11 8.49 4.95 -1.00
CA ARG A 11 8.87 4.19 -2.17
C ARG A 11 7.64 3.69 -2.88
N MET A 12 7.64 3.83 -4.20
CA MET A 12 6.66 3.22 -5.08
C MET A 12 7.44 2.61 -6.26
N ALA A 13 7.19 1.34 -6.53
CA ALA A 13 7.80 0.60 -7.62
C ALA A 13 6.69 0.01 -8.46
N LYS A 14 6.40 0.68 -9.59
CA LYS A 14 5.42 0.19 -10.55
C LYS A 14 5.93 -1.07 -11.24
N VAL A 15 5.01 -2.00 -11.47
CA VAL A 15 5.25 -3.26 -12.13
C VAL A 15 4.50 -3.22 -13.45
N ASP A 16 5.24 -3.08 -14.55
CA ASP A 16 4.68 -3.19 -15.88
C ASP A 16 4.47 -4.67 -16.23
N GLY A 17 3.26 -5.13 -15.99
CA GLY A 17 2.84 -6.48 -16.32
C GLY A 17 1.34 -6.57 -16.55
N ARG A 18 0.91 -7.58 -17.31
CA ARG A 18 -0.52 -7.95 -17.47
C ARG A 18 -1.11 -8.62 -16.23
N GLY A 19 -0.38 -8.63 -15.11
CA GLY A 19 -0.82 -9.22 -13.85
C GLY A 19 -1.78 -8.32 -13.10
N THR A 20 -2.36 -8.87 -12.03
CA THR A 20 -3.19 -8.11 -11.09
C THR A 20 -2.35 -7.16 -10.24
N LEU A 21 -1.08 -7.46 -9.99
CA LEU A 21 -0.17 -6.58 -9.26
C LEU A 21 0.31 -5.42 -10.15
N LYS A 22 0.14 -4.19 -9.67
CA LYS A 22 0.49 -2.95 -10.39
C LYS A 22 1.67 -2.21 -9.78
N ALA A 23 1.81 -2.24 -8.47
CA ALA A 23 2.96 -1.64 -7.82
C ALA A 23 3.23 -2.26 -6.44
N PHE A 24 4.47 -2.13 -6.00
CA PHE A 24 4.84 -2.27 -4.60
C PHE A 24 5.01 -0.87 -4.00
N CYS A 25 4.53 -0.66 -2.77
CA CYS A 25 4.81 0.57 -2.06
C CYS A 25 5.24 0.34 -0.61
N ASP A 26 6.05 1.28 -0.13
CA ASP A 26 6.45 1.40 1.26
C ASP A 26 5.95 2.75 1.78
N VAL A 27 5.25 2.73 2.91
CA VAL A 27 4.60 3.90 3.50
C VAL A 27 5.18 4.19 4.87
N ALA A 28 5.59 5.44 5.09
CA ALA A 28 5.96 5.94 6.40
C ALA A 28 4.74 6.52 7.11
N ILE A 29 4.60 6.18 8.40
CA ILE A 29 3.56 6.69 9.29
C ILE A 29 4.22 7.64 10.29
N GLY A 30 3.79 8.90 10.29
CA GLY A 30 4.24 9.94 11.23
C GLY A 30 5.73 10.24 11.15
N GLY A 31 6.42 9.86 10.07
CA GLY A 31 7.88 9.90 9.98
C GLY A 31 8.62 9.01 11.00
N GLN A 32 7.89 8.20 11.77
CA GLN A 32 8.42 7.40 12.87
C GLN A 32 8.46 5.91 12.56
N TYR A 33 7.57 5.45 11.69
CA TYR A 33 7.44 4.03 11.34
C TYR A 33 7.45 3.88 9.83
N LEU A 34 8.07 2.82 9.32
CA LEU A 34 8.06 2.46 7.90
C LEU A 34 7.42 1.08 7.74
N ILE A 35 6.32 1.02 6.99
CA ILE A 35 5.66 -0.22 6.64
C ILE A 35 6.07 -0.56 5.22
N LYS A 36 6.62 -1.77 5.06
CA LYS A 36 7.10 -2.25 3.77
C LYS A 36 6.16 -3.28 3.18
N GLY A 37 6.14 -3.36 1.86
CA GLY A 37 5.49 -4.45 1.14
C GLY A 37 3.98 -4.32 0.99
N LEU A 38 3.45 -3.09 1.05
CA LEU A 38 2.10 -2.83 0.55
C LEU A 38 2.10 -3.08 -0.97
N LYS A 39 0.96 -3.52 -1.49
CA LYS A 39 0.81 -3.87 -2.90
C LYS A 39 -0.39 -3.15 -3.49
N VAL A 40 -0.19 -2.45 -4.59
CA VAL A 40 -1.28 -1.90 -5.40
C VAL A 40 -1.71 -2.97 -6.39
N VAL A 41 -2.97 -3.39 -6.34
CA VAL A 41 -3.51 -4.50 -7.11
C VAL A 41 -4.75 -4.03 -7.87
N GLU A 42 -4.85 -4.39 -9.15
CA GLU A 42 -6.03 -4.19 -9.96
C GLU A 42 -6.93 -5.43 -9.89
N GLY A 43 -8.12 -5.25 -9.32
CA GLY A 43 -9.19 -6.25 -9.31
C GLY A 43 -10.26 -5.95 -10.36
N LYS A 44 -11.27 -6.80 -10.43
CA LYS A 44 -12.40 -6.65 -11.36
C LYS A 44 -13.20 -5.35 -11.20
N LYS A 45 -13.13 -4.71 -10.03
CA LYS A 45 -13.87 -3.49 -9.67
C LYS A 45 -12.98 -2.24 -9.62
N GLY A 46 -11.71 -2.35 -10.03
CA GLY A 46 -10.73 -1.25 -9.98
C GLY A 46 -9.49 -1.58 -9.14
N ILE A 47 -8.64 -0.56 -9.00
CA ILE A 47 -7.36 -0.64 -8.31
C ILE A 47 -7.56 -0.44 -6.80
N PHE A 48 -6.95 -1.29 -5.99
CA PHE A 48 -7.02 -1.24 -4.53
C PHE A 48 -5.66 -1.57 -3.91
N VAL A 49 -5.50 -1.23 -2.63
CA VAL A 49 -4.29 -1.51 -1.86
C VAL A 49 -4.48 -2.80 -1.07
N SER A 50 -3.54 -3.72 -1.21
CA SER A 50 -3.43 -4.94 -0.44
C SER A 50 -2.34 -4.78 0.62
N MET A 51 -2.69 -5.14 1.86
CA MET A 51 -1.79 -5.07 3.01
C MET A 51 -0.62 -6.05 2.86
N PRO A 52 0.54 -5.76 3.48
CA PRO A 52 1.66 -6.69 3.50
C PRO A 52 1.27 -7.96 4.25
N ARG A 53 1.56 -9.09 3.61
CA ARG A 53 1.33 -10.43 4.17
C ARG A 53 2.63 -11.21 4.08
N GLU A 54 2.94 -11.95 5.13
CA GLU A 54 4.12 -12.79 5.22
C GLU A 54 3.70 -14.24 5.47
N GLN A 55 4.44 -15.19 4.89
CA GLN A 55 4.18 -16.60 5.09
C GLN A 55 4.87 -17.08 6.37
N GLY A 56 4.08 -17.60 7.30
CA GLY A 56 4.57 -18.24 8.51
C GLY A 56 5.30 -19.55 8.22
N ARG A 57 6.05 -20.04 9.22
CA ARG A 57 6.78 -21.32 9.14
C ARG A 57 5.86 -22.53 8.98
N ASP A 58 4.59 -22.37 9.32
CA ASP A 58 3.51 -23.34 9.16
C ASP A 58 2.90 -23.32 7.74
N GLY A 59 3.36 -22.43 6.87
CA GLY A 59 2.88 -22.28 5.50
C GLY A 59 1.64 -21.37 5.37
N ASN A 60 1.09 -20.86 6.48
CA ASN A 60 -0.07 -19.96 6.46
C ASN A 60 0.36 -18.52 6.21
N TRP A 61 -0.52 -17.71 5.62
CA TRP A 61 -0.26 -16.28 5.36
C TRP A 61 -0.86 -15.42 6.46
N TYR A 62 -0.04 -14.55 7.04
CA TYR A 62 -0.44 -13.63 8.09
C TYR A 62 -0.29 -12.19 7.62
N ASP A 63 -1.28 -11.36 7.91
CA ASP A 63 -1.19 -9.92 7.68
C ASP A 63 -0.19 -9.32 8.66
N THR A 64 0.90 -8.77 8.14
CA THR A 64 1.94 -8.11 8.95
C THR A 64 1.47 -6.76 9.45
N PHE A 65 0.54 -6.13 8.72
CA PHE A 65 -0.06 -4.86 9.08
C PHE A 65 -1.55 -4.86 8.78
N LEU A 66 -2.35 -4.47 9.78
CA LEU A 66 -3.79 -4.31 9.64
C LEU A 66 -4.22 -2.98 10.26
N PRO A 67 -4.95 -2.12 9.52
CA PRO A 67 -5.53 -0.93 10.11
C PRO A 67 -6.64 -1.32 11.09
N VAL A 68 -6.59 -0.74 12.29
CA VAL A 68 -7.55 -1.02 13.37
C VAL A 68 -8.94 -0.43 13.07
N THR A 69 -9.00 0.69 12.35
CA THR A 69 -10.25 1.40 12.02
C THR A 69 -10.46 1.49 10.51
N LYS A 70 -11.74 1.53 10.10
CA LYS A 70 -12.11 1.73 8.69
C LYS A 70 -11.58 3.06 8.13
N GLN A 71 -11.57 4.11 8.97
CA GLN A 71 -11.06 5.42 8.58
C GLN A 71 -9.56 5.36 8.25
N ALA A 72 -8.75 4.68 9.08
CA ALA A 72 -7.33 4.52 8.83
C ALA A 72 -7.07 3.69 7.56
N HIS A 73 -7.88 2.64 7.32
CA HIS A 73 -7.81 1.86 6.09
C HIS A 73 -8.07 2.73 4.86
N GLN A 74 -9.10 3.57 4.92
CA GLN A 74 -9.47 4.46 3.81
C GLN A 74 -8.38 5.52 3.56
N GLN A 75 -7.90 6.19 4.61
CA GLN A 75 -6.81 7.18 4.50
C GLN A 75 -5.55 6.58 3.88
N LEU A 76 -5.15 5.38 4.33
CA LEU A 76 -3.98 4.70 3.77
C LEU A 76 -4.18 4.31 2.31
N SER A 77 -5.35 3.77 1.98
CA SER A 77 -5.67 3.37 0.62
C SER A 77 -5.67 4.58 -0.33
N GLU A 78 -6.28 5.68 0.09
CA GLU A 78 -6.34 6.93 -0.67
C GLU A 78 -4.94 7.53 -0.85
N ALA A 79 -4.12 7.62 0.20
CA ALA A 79 -2.76 8.16 0.11
C ALA A 79 -1.88 7.35 -0.87
N VAL A 80 -1.94 6.03 -0.80
CA VAL A 80 -1.17 5.15 -1.69
C VAL A 80 -1.67 5.20 -3.12
N LEU A 81 -2.99 5.19 -3.35
CA LEU A 81 -3.57 5.29 -4.69
C LEU A 81 -3.30 6.65 -5.32
N ALA A 82 -3.36 7.73 -4.55
CA ALA A 82 -3.01 9.07 -5.00
C ALA A 82 -1.53 9.14 -5.44
N ALA A 83 -0.62 8.60 -4.63
CA ALA A 83 0.80 8.52 -5.00
C ALA A 83 1.00 7.67 -6.27
N TYR A 84 0.31 6.53 -6.39
CA TYR A 84 0.38 5.67 -7.57
C TYR A 84 -0.13 6.37 -8.85
N GLN A 85 -1.16 7.21 -8.75
CA GLN A 85 -1.66 8.00 -9.89
C GLN A 85 -0.75 9.18 -10.23
N THR A 86 -0.10 9.79 -9.23
CA THR A 86 0.75 10.97 -9.39
C THR A 86 2.10 10.64 -10.01
N GLU A 87 2.70 9.50 -9.62
CA GLU A 87 3.84 8.95 -10.35
C GLU A 87 3.36 8.37 -11.68
N GLU A 88 2.90 9.16 -12.65
CA GLU A 88 2.77 8.63 -14.01
C GLU A 88 4.06 7.89 -14.40
N PRO A 89 3.98 6.73 -15.08
CA PRO A 89 5.19 6.10 -15.60
C PRO A 89 5.79 7.13 -16.56
N SER A 90 6.85 7.81 -16.11
CA SER A 90 7.65 8.64 -16.98
C SER A 90 8.23 7.70 -18.01
N LEU A 91 7.61 7.67 -19.19
CA LEU A 91 8.28 7.19 -20.39
C LEU A 91 9.50 8.08 -20.57
N ALA A 92 10.65 7.56 -20.14
CA ALA A 92 11.96 8.03 -20.52
C ALA A 92 12.63 6.94 -21.35
#